data_AF-A0AAN6VHA7-F1
#
_entry.id   AF-A0AAN6VHA7-F1
#
_cell.length_a   1.000
_cell.length_b   1.000
_cell.length_c   1.000
_cell.angle_alpha   90.00
_cell.angle_beta   90.00
_cell.angle_gamma   90.00
#
_symmetry.space_group_name_H-M   'P 1'
#
loop_
_entity.id
_entity.type
_entity.pdbx_description
1 polymer ?
#
loop_
_entity_poly.entity_id
_entity_poly.type
_entity_poly.pdbx_seq_one_letter_code
_entity_poly.pdbx_strand_id
1 'polypeptide(L)'
;MQTTRSAAAASVGSRVLGEIEETTLDEVLASLRTSFATTASNTNDSNAGTAPVTITRLRTFPIGPLDDLVNRHLRATLSAPLALTGRHRELLYVLVATLITAPHEMAVAIVDFEGRFDPLRLLATMVDQAAVTGSTAAESKPRATVQRADLDHVHILRPARGSFAHIAECVASIEGYILYGSHRSRGREWWGTVVIGGGLNPAGNASAAASAQVTVTADWKGWLRVDRAEVPTFWDMTVEEAMADREKRQAAVEDAGWVATSPWGGFTICKREPGSPGH
;
A
#
# COMPACT_ATOMS: atom_id res chain seq x y z
N MET A 1 -32.36 -26.60 47.11
CA MET A 1 -32.08 -27.36 45.87
C MET A 1 -31.54 -26.41 44.81
N GLN A 2 -30.22 -26.25 44.72
CA GLN A 2 -29.58 -25.32 43.79
C GLN A 2 -28.16 -25.79 43.47
N THR A 3 -28.02 -26.81 42.62
CA THR A 3 -26.72 -27.35 42.17
C THR A 3 -26.88 -28.09 40.84
N THR A 4 -27.22 -27.38 39.76
CA THR A 4 -27.19 -27.97 38.40
C THR A 4 -26.71 -27.04 37.29
N ARG A 5 -26.38 -25.77 37.55
CA ARG A 5 -25.96 -24.83 36.50
C ARG A 5 -24.44 -24.67 36.30
N SER A 6 -23.59 -25.27 37.13
CA SER A 6 -22.13 -25.02 37.05
C SER A 6 -21.35 -25.99 36.14
N ALA A 7 -21.93 -27.11 35.69
CA ALA A 7 -21.20 -28.12 34.92
C ALA A 7 -21.16 -27.86 33.40
N ALA A 8 -22.17 -27.17 32.85
CA ALA A 8 -22.25 -26.92 31.41
C ALA A 8 -21.20 -25.90 30.91
N ALA A 9 -20.93 -24.85 31.69
CA ALA A 9 -19.97 -23.80 31.31
C ALA A 9 -18.49 -24.28 31.33
N ALA A 10 -18.14 -25.24 32.19
CA ALA A 10 -16.80 -25.80 32.24
C ALA A 10 -16.49 -26.74 31.06
N SER A 11 -17.50 -27.46 30.54
CA SER A 11 -17.34 -28.37 29.40
C SER A 11 -17.20 -27.68 28.04
N VAL A 12 -17.73 -26.46 27.90
CA VAL A 12 -17.61 -25.66 26.68
C VAL A 12 -16.26 -24.94 26.63
N GLY A 13 -15.75 -24.47 27.78
CA GLY A 13 -14.44 -23.82 27.85
C GLY A 13 -13.25 -24.75 27.53
N SER A 14 -13.35 -26.05 27.85
CA SER A 14 -12.26 -27.00 27.53
C SER A 14 -12.22 -27.46 26.07
N ARG A 15 -13.32 -27.30 25.32
CA ARG A 15 -13.33 -27.57 23.86
C ARG A 15 -12.78 -26.39 23.05
N VAL A 16 -12.97 -25.16 23.52
CA VAL A 16 -12.48 -23.95 22.84
C VAL A 16 -10.96 -23.77 22.98
N LEU A 17 -10.32 -24.39 23.98
CA LEU A 17 -8.85 -24.39 24.15
C LEU A 17 -8.16 -25.63 23.59
N GLY A 18 -8.91 -26.61 23.06
CA GLY A 18 -8.36 -27.82 22.44
C GLY A 18 -8.14 -27.71 20.93
N GLU A 19 -8.62 -26.63 20.29
CA GLU A 19 -8.56 -26.40 18.84
C GLU A 19 -7.58 -25.30 18.44
N ILE A 20 -6.64 -24.91 19.33
CA ILE A 20 -5.45 -24.18 18.89
C ILE A 20 -4.51 -25.22 18.32
N GLU A 21 -4.72 -25.54 17.04
CA GLU A 21 -3.80 -26.37 16.26
C GLU A 21 -2.46 -25.63 16.19
N GLU A 22 -1.49 -26.09 16.99
CA GLU A 22 -0.13 -25.57 16.99
C GLU A 22 0.50 -25.91 15.63
N THR A 23 0.31 -25.04 14.64
CA THR A 23 0.94 -25.18 13.33
C THR A 23 2.44 -25.29 13.54
N THR A 24 3.02 -26.41 13.13
CA THR A 24 4.43 -26.69 13.40
C THR A 24 5.30 -25.71 12.61
N LEU A 25 6.48 -25.36 13.14
CA LEU A 25 7.40 -24.43 12.46
C LEU A 25 7.72 -24.91 11.03
N ASP A 26 7.75 -26.22 10.83
CA ASP A 26 8.00 -26.85 9.53
C ASP A 26 6.82 -26.69 8.55
N GLU A 27 5.57 -26.65 9.03
CA GLU A 27 4.40 -26.33 8.19
C GLU A 27 4.41 -24.87 7.76
N VAL A 28 4.79 -23.95 8.66
CA VAL A 28 4.96 -22.53 8.33
C VAL A 28 6.09 -22.36 7.31
N LEU A 29 7.22 -23.04 7.50
CA LEU A 29 8.35 -23.02 6.57
C LEU A 29 8.03 -23.70 5.23
N ALA A 30 7.25 -24.79 5.24
CA ALA A 30 6.79 -25.48 4.03
C ALA A 30 5.81 -24.60 3.24
N SER A 31 4.89 -23.93 3.92
CA SER A 31 3.97 -22.95 3.34
C SER A 31 4.73 -21.76 2.74
N LEU A 32 5.74 -21.24 3.45
CA LEU A 32 6.60 -20.17 2.97
C LEU A 32 7.46 -20.61 1.76
N ARG A 33 8.02 -21.83 1.78
CA ARG A 33 8.78 -22.39 0.64
C ARG A 33 7.88 -22.62 -0.58
N THR A 34 6.64 -23.06 -0.36
CA THR A 34 5.66 -23.25 -1.43
C THR A 34 5.27 -21.91 -2.05
N SER A 35 5.13 -20.85 -1.24
CA SER A 35 4.80 -19.51 -1.74
C SER A 35 5.93 -18.90 -2.59
N PHE A 36 7.21 -19.14 -2.24
CA PHE A 36 8.35 -18.78 -3.08
C PHE A 36 8.47 -19.64 -4.35
N ALA A 37 8.09 -20.93 -4.30
CA ALA A 37 8.14 -21.83 -5.45
C ALA A 37 7.11 -21.49 -6.55
N THR A 38 5.93 -21.00 -6.17
CA THR A 38 4.91 -20.52 -7.13
C THR A 38 5.35 -19.31 -7.97
N THR A 39 6.35 -18.55 -7.54
CA THR A 39 6.93 -17.45 -8.34
C THR A 39 7.84 -17.99 -9.46
N ALA A 40 8.30 -19.24 -9.37
CA ALA A 40 9.25 -19.83 -10.31
C ALA A 40 8.64 -20.81 -11.33
N SER A 41 7.35 -21.15 -11.24
CA SER A 41 6.75 -22.20 -12.07
C SER A 41 5.34 -21.86 -12.54
N ASN A 42 5.24 -21.21 -13.70
CA ASN A 42 4.03 -21.24 -14.52
C ASN A 42 4.06 -22.50 -15.40
N THR A 43 3.55 -23.62 -14.88
CA THR A 43 3.06 -24.73 -15.71
C THR A 43 2.00 -25.54 -14.95
N ASN A 44 0.92 -25.86 -15.65
CA ASN A 44 -0.29 -26.56 -15.22
C ASN A 44 -0.04 -27.80 -14.35
N ASP A 45 -0.84 -28.01 -13.29
CA ASP A 45 -1.81 -29.10 -13.25
C ASP A 45 -2.67 -29.09 -11.97
N SER A 46 -3.81 -29.75 -12.10
CA SER A 46 -5.00 -29.75 -11.27
C SER A 46 -4.98 -30.66 -10.02
N ASN A 47 -5.76 -30.24 -9.03
CA ASN A 47 -6.58 -31.05 -8.10
C ASN A 47 -5.93 -31.62 -6.82
N ALA A 48 -6.15 -30.93 -5.68
CA ALA A 48 -6.36 -31.54 -4.37
C ALA A 48 -7.05 -30.54 -3.42
N GLY A 49 -8.19 -30.95 -2.85
CA GLY A 49 -8.97 -30.15 -1.91
C GLY A 49 -8.30 -30.07 -0.55
N THR A 50 -7.82 -28.88 -0.21
CA THR A 50 -7.50 -28.46 1.15
C THR A 50 -7.93 -27.00 1.26
N ALA A 51 -8.67 -26.64 2.30
CA ALA A 51 -9.15 -25.28 2.53
C ALA A 51 -8.01 -24.27 2.39
N PRO A 52 -8.20 -23.11 1.74
CA PRO A 52 -7.10 -22.18 1.48
C PRO A 52 -6.70 -21.53 2.80
N VAL A 53 -5.60 -22.01 3.38
CA VAL A 53 -4.83 -21.23 4.35
C VAL A 53 -4.40 -19.97 3.62
N THR A 54 -4.83 -18.81 4.10
CA THR A 54 -4.60 -17.52 3.45
C THR A 54 -3.12 -17.15 3.56
N ILE A 55 -2.30 -17.71 2.66
CA ILE A 55 -0.91 -17.34 2.49
C ILE A 55 -0.89 -15.88 2.01
N THR A 56 -0.34 -14.99 2.83
CA THR A 56 0.04 -13.63 2.43
C THR A 56 1.10 -13.76 1.34
N ARG A 57 0.66 -13.85 0.09
CA ARG A 57 1.54 -13.74 -1.08
C ARG A 57 2.31 -12.43 -0.94
N LEU A 58 3.63 -12.50 -0.81
CA LEU A 58 4.49 -11.34 -0.74
C LEU A 58 4.24 -10.48 -1.99
N ARG A 59 3.69 -9.29 -1.78
CA ARG A 59 3.36 -8.37 -2.87
C ARG A 59 4.63 -7.60 -3.23
N THR A 60 4.98 -7.62 -4.52
CA THR A 60 6.06 -6.79 -5.06
C THR A 60 5.54 -5.38 -5.30
N PHE A 61 6.36 -4.39 -4.96
CA PHE A 61 6.10 -2.98 -5.22
C PHE A 61 6.79 -2.58 -6.54
N PRO A 62 6.09 -1.95 -7.49
CA PRO A 62 6.67 -1.59 -8.78
C PRO A 62 7.62 -0.37 -8.73
N ILE A 63 7.87 0.16 -7.53
CA ILE A 63 8.80 1.27 -7.28
C ILE A 63 10.04 0.64 -6.64
N GLY A 64 11.12 0.49 -7.40
CA GLY A 64 12.32 -0.25 -6.96
C GLY A 64 12.83 0.15 -5.57
N PRO A 65 13.10 1.44 -5.30
CA PRO A 65 13.54 1.88 -3.97
C PRO A 65 12.54 1.60 -2.83
N LEU A 66 11.23 1.58 -3.14
CA LEU A 66 10.19 1.23 -2.18
C LEU A 66 10.19 -0.28 -1.91
N ASP A 67 10.29 -1.11 -2.96
CA ASP A 67 10.35 -2.56 -2.84
C ASP A 67 11.56 -2.99 -2.01
N ASP A 68 12.73 -2.39 -2.25
CA ASP A 68 13.95 -2.63 -1.47
C ASP A 68 13.77 -2.28 0.01
N LEU A 69 13.05 -1.20 0.32
CA LEU A 69 12.75 -0.81 1.71
C LEU A 69 11.76 -1.77 2.36
N VAL A 70 10.70 -2.16 1.65
CA VAL A 70 9.72 -3.14 2.15
C VAL A 70 10.39 -4.49 2.41
N ASN A 71 11.24 -4.95 1.50
CA ASN A 71 12.00 -6.19 1.67
C ASN A 71 12.97 -6.13 2.87
N ARG A 72 13.63 -4.98 3.11
CA ARG A 72 14.48 -4.78 4.29
C ARG A 72 13.66 -4.74 5.58
N HIS A 73 12.53 -4.06 5.60
CA HIS A 73 11.59 -4.05 6.73
C HIS A 73 11.14 -5.48 7.05
N LEU A 74 10.65 -6.21 6.05
CA LEU A 74 10.19 -7.58 6.19
C LEU A 74 11.28 -8.49 6.77
N ARG A 75 12.52 -8.41 6.28
CA ARG A 75 13.64 -9.19 6.82
C ARG A 75 13.95 -8.84 8.28
N ALA A 76 13.75 -7.59 8.68
CA ALA A 76 14.05 -7.12 10.03
C ALA A 76 12.93 -7.39 11.05
N THR A 77 11.66 -7.35 10.62
CA THR A 77 10.49 -7.37 11.52
C THR A 77 9.57 -8.57 11.30
N LEU A 78 9.76 -9.32 10.21
CA LEU A 78 8.86 -10.37 9.74
C LEU A 78 7.41 -9.90 9.53
N SER A 79 7.22 -8.60 9.33
CA SER A 79 5.91 -7.98 9.10
C SER A 79 5.81 -7.46 7.66
N ALA A 80 4.74 -7.86 6.98
CA ALA A 80 4.55 -7.66 5.55
C ALA A 80 3.92 -6.33 5.09
N PRO A 81 3.03 -5.64 5.84
CA PRO A 81 2.35 -4.46 5.29
C PRO A 81 3.27 -3.23 5.23
N LEU A 82 3.19 -2.51 4.11
CA LEU A 82 3.76 -1.18 3.99
C LEU A 82 2.93 -0.20 4.83
N ALA A 83 3.52 0.35 5.90
CA ALA A 83 2.86 1.29 6.79
C ALA A 83 3.42 2.71 6.58
N LEU A 84 2.64 3.56 5.94
CA LEU A 84 2.99 4.94 5.63
C LEU A 84 2.54 5.90 6.74
N THR A 85 3.34 6.93 7.00
CA THR A 85 2.99 8.07 7.86
C THR A 85 3.42 9.41 7.24
N GLY A 86 3.00 10.53 7.83
CA GLY A 86 3.26 11.87 7.32
C GLY A 86 2.38 12.22 6.11
N ARG A 87 2.96 12.88 5.11
CA ARG A 87 2.31 13.32 3.85
C ARG A 87 2.24 12.20 2.81
N HIS A 88 1.77 11.03 3.24
CA HIS A 88 1.76 9.76 2.52
C HIS A 88 1.04 9.75 1.16
N ARG A 89 0.05 10.63 0.94
CA ARG A 89 -0.79 10.63 -0.27
C ARG A 89 0.03 10.75 -1.55
N GLU A 90 1.14 11.45 -1.52
CA GLU A 90 1.96 11.74 -2.69
C GLU A 90 2.66 10.46 -3.17
N LEU A 91 3.15 9.64 -2.24
CA LEU A 91 3.62 8.29 -2.55
C LEU A 91 2.49 7.38 -3.01
N LEU A 92 1.31 7.46 -2.37
CA LEU A 92 0.15 6.67 -2.80
C LEU A 92 -0.27 6.98 -4.23
N TYR A 93 -0.28 8.26 -4.64
CA TYR A 93 -0.60 8.62 -6.03
C TYR A 93 0.42 8.04 -7.00
N VAL A 94 1.73 8.13 -6.70
CA VAL A 94 2.77 7.52 -7.55
C VAL A 94 2.62 6.01 -7.60
N LEU A 95 2.43 5.34 -6.46
CA LEU A 95 2.23 3.90 -6.40
C LEU A 95 1.02 3.45 -7.21
N VAL A 96 -0.16 4.04 -6.96
CA VAL A 96 -1.39 3.68 -7.66
C VAL A 96 -1.27 3.97 -9.16
N ALA A 97 -0.71 5.12 -9.54
CA ALA A 97 -0.47 5.45 -10.95
C ALA A 97 0.43 4.42 -11.65
N THR A 98 1.53 4.00 -11.01
CA THR A 98 2.42 2.95 -11.54
C THR A 98 1.70 1.61 -11.67
N LEU A 99 0.88 1.24 -10.68
CA LEU A 99 0.16 -0.05 -10.67
C LEU A 99 -0.88 -0.14 -11.80
N ILE A 100 -1.65 0.92 -12.05
CA ILE A 100 -2.77 0.89 -13.00
C ILE A 100 -2.37 1.12 -14.45
N THR A 101 -1.16 1.64 -14.70
CA THR A 101 -0.64 1.91 -16.04
C THR A 101 0.25 0.77 -16.55
N ALA A 102 0.52 0.76 -17.86
CA ALA A 102 1.50 -0.15 -18.43
C ALA A 102 2.89 0.07 -17.80
N PRO A 103 3.65 -1.00 -17.50
CA PRO A 103 3.41 -2.40 -17.91
C PRO A 103 2.61 -3.23 -16.91
N HIS A 104 2.16 -2.66 -15.79
CA HIS A 104 1.59 -3.42 -14.68
C HIS A 104 0.11 -3.73 -14.89
N GLU A 105 -0.67 -2.75 -15.36
CA GLU A 105 -2.09 -2.91 -15.70
C GLU A 105 -2.90 -3.65 -14.61
N MET A 106 -2.66 -3.31 -13.35
CA MET A 106 -3.34 -3.94 -12.21
C MET A 106 -4.59 -3.17 -11.77
N ALA A 107 -5.43 -3.83 -10.98
CA ALA A 107 -6.54 -3.21 -10.25
C ALA A 107 -6.15 -2.95 -8.79
N VAL A 108 -6.58 -1.81 -8.24
CA VAL A 108 -6.29 -1.40 -6.86
C VAL A 108 -7.57 -1.05 -6.12
N ALA A 109 -7.70 -1.55 -4.90
CA ALA A 109 -8.79 -1.21 -3.99
C ALA A 109 -8.28 -0.21 -2.94
N ILE A 110 -9.08 0.82 -2.65
CA ILE A 110 -8.75 1.85 -1.66
C ILE A 110 -9.92 2.01 -0.69
N VAL A 111 -9.65 1.90 0.60
CA VAL A 111 -10.58 2.26 1.67
C VAL A 111 -10.11 3.59 2.25
N ASP A 112 -10.84 4.68 1.97
CA ASP A 112 -10.46 6.04 2.33
C ASP A 112 -11.35 6.59 3.45
N PHE A 113 -10.90 6.44 4.70
CA PHE A 113 -11.58 6.98 5.88
C PHE A 113 -11.39 8.49 6.04
N GLU A 114 -10.38 9.08 5.40
CA GLU A 114 -10.17 10.53 5.43
C GLU A 114 -11.12 11.24 4.44
N GLY A 115 -11.54 10.54 3.38
CA GLY A 115 -12.31 11.09 2.28
C GLY A 115 -11.54 12.15 1.50
N ARG A 116 -10.22 11.98 1.38
CA ARG A 116 -9.28 12.95 0.78
C ARG A 116 -8.52 12.40 -0.41
N PHE A 117 -8.62 11.11 -0.70
CA PHE A 117 -8.04 10.55 -1.90
C PHE A 117 -8.90 10.95 -3.11
N ASP A 118 -8.28 11.60 -4.10
CA ASP A 118 -8.95 12.08 -5.31
C ASP A 118 -8.41 11.32 -6.54
N PRO A 119 -9.20 10.44 -7.17
CA PRO A 119 -8.81 9.72 -8.37
C PRO A 119 -8.27 10.62 -9.48
N LEU A 120 -8.80 11.84 -9.62
CA LEU A 120 -8.43 12.73 -10.73
C LEU A 120 -6.97 13.21 -10.60
N ARG A 121 -6.41 13.22 -9.39
CA ARG A 121 -4.98 13.53 -9.19
C ARG A 121 -4.05 12.49 -9.80
N LEU A 122 -4.52 11.26 -10.04
CA LEU A 122 -3.73 10.24 -10.74
C LEU A 122 -3.41 10.67 -12.17
N LEU A 123 -4.30 11.39 -12.86
CA LEU A 123 -4.06 11.92 -14.21
C LEU A 123 -2.91 12.93 -14.26
N ALA A 124 -2.70 13.67 -13.17
CA ALA A 124 -1.59 14.61 -13.03
C ALA A 124 -0.32 13.96 -12.45
N THR A 125 -0.37 12.66 -12.17
CA THR A 125 0.76 11.92 -11.59
C THR A 125 1.64 11.39 -12.70
N MET A 126 2.89 11.81 -12.68
CA MET A 126 3.90 11.47 -13.66
C MET A 126 4.66 10.21 -13.22
N VAL A 127 4.51 9.08 -13.91
CA VAL A 127 5.23 7.83 -13.59
C VAL A 127 6.58 7.84 -14.32
N ASP A 128 7.69 8.08 -13.61
CA ASP A 128 9.01 7.88 -14.21
C ASP A 128 9.37 6.39 -14.19
N GLN A 129 9.56 5.78 -15.36
CA GLN A 129 10.03 4.39 -15.48
C GLN A 129 11.56 4.26 -15.24
N ALA A 130 12.23 5.31 -14.79
CA ALA A 130 13.68 5.40 -14.70
C ALA A 130 14.23 4.76 -13.41
N ALA A 131 14.13 3.44 -13.26
CA ALA A 131 14.97 2.68 -12.33
C ALA A 131 15.14 1.19 -12.71
N VAL A 132 14.86 0.80 -13.95
CA VAL A 132 15.20 -0.54 -14.44
C VAL A 132 16.60 -0.48 -15.07
N THR A 133 17.58 -0.87 -14.25
CA THR A 133 19.01 -1.12 -14.49
C THR A 133 19.50 -1.21 -15.96
N GLY A 134 20.44 -0.33 -16.32
CA GLY A 134 21.65 -0.71 -17.06
C GLY A 134 21.62 -0.77 -18.60
N SER A 135 20.90 0.11 -19.31
CA SER A 135 21.05 0.23 -20.77
C SER A 135 21.68 1.56 -21.18
N THR A 136 22.94 1.51 -21.59
CA THR A 136 23.62 2.58 -22.32
C THR A 136 23.17 2.59 -23.77
N ALA A 137 21.93 3.04 -24.03
CA ALA A 137 21.50 3.47 -25.36
C ALA A 137 20.29 4.39 -25.23
N ALA A 138 20.44 5.60 -25.75
CA ALA A 138 19.40 6.62 -25.80
C ALA A 138 18.26 6.20 -26.73
N GLU A 139 17.18 5.68 -26.15
CA GLU A 139 15.85 5.72 -26.73
C GLU A 139 14.89 6.14 -25.61
N SER A 140 14.34 7.35 -25.72
CA SER A 140 13.38 7.90 -24.76
C SER A 140 12.07 7.11 -24.85
N LYS A 141 11.99 6.00 -24.12
CA LYS A 141 10.75 5.25 -23.96
C LYS A 141 9.71 6.21 -23.38
N PRO A 142 8.53 6.37 -23.99
CA PRO A 142 7.55 7.35 -23.55
C PRO A 142 7.18 7.08 -22.09
N ARG A 143 7.30 8.12 -21.27
CA ARG A 143 6.88 8.14 -19.88
C ARG A 143 5.42 7.69 -19.83
N ALA A 144 5.13 6.62 -19.08
CA ALA A 144 3.76 6.14 -18.95
C ALA A 144 2.93 7.21 -18.23
N THR A 145 1.90 7.72 -18.90
CA THR A 145 0.96 8.68 -18.31
C THR A 145 -0.35 7.99 -18.02
N VAL A 146 -0.94 8.26 -16.86
CA VAL A 146 -2.25 7.70 -16.48
C VAL A 146 -3.32 8.23 -17.45
N GLN A 147 -4.01 7.31 -18.13
CA GLN A 147 -5.13 7.63 -18.99
C GLN A 147 -6.43 7.63 -18.20
N ARG A 148 -7.46 8.30 -18.73
CA ARG A 148 -8.79 8.29 -18.09
C ARG A 148 -9.38 6.89 -17.97
N ALA A 149 -9.08 6.01 -18.93
CA ALA A 149 -9.47 4.61 -18.90
C ALA A 149 -8.81 3.83 -17.75
N ASP A 150 -7.60 4.23 -17.32
CA ASP A 150 -6.91 3.54 -16.21
C ASP A 150 -7.62 3.74 -14.87
N LEU A 151 -8.35 4.86 -14.73
CA LEU A 151 -9.11 5.17 -13.50
C LEU A 151 -10.25 4.18 -13.25
N ASP A 152 -10.72 3.47 -14.28
CA ASP A 152 -11.74 2.41 -14.15
C ASP A 152 -11.24 1.21 -13.31
N HIS A 153 -9.94 1.19 -13.01
CA HIS A 153 -9.26 0.13 -12.27
C HIS A 153 -8.86 0.53 -10.85
N VAL A 154 -9.26 1.72 -10.41
CA VAL A 154 -9.14 2.18 -9.02
C VAL A 154 -10.52 2.19 -8.38
N HIS A 155 -10.72 1.30 -7.41
CA HIS A 155 -11.98 1.15 -6.71
C HIS A 155 -11.87 1.76 -5.33
N ILE A 156 -12.76 2.70 -4.99
CA ILE A 156 -12.67 3.46 -3.75
C ILE A 156 -13.94 3.28 -2.94
N LEU A 157 -13.79 2.75 -1.73
CA LEU A 157 -14.81 2.78 -0.69
C LEU A 157 -14.51 3.93 0.27
N ARG A 158 -15.47 4.83 0.46
CA ARG A 158 -15.39 5.93 1.43
C ARG A 158 -16.42 5.72 2.54
N PRO A 159 -16.02 5.17 3.69
CA PRO A 159 -16.90 5.04 4.85
C PRO A 159 -17.35 6.40 5.39
N ALA A 160 -18.50 6.43 6.07
CA ALA A 160 -18.98 7.64 6.73
C ALA A 160 -17.98 8.12 7.80
N ARG A 161 -17.68 9.43 7.81
CA ARG A 161 -16.71 10.03 8.73
C ARG A 161 -17.12 9.75 10.19
N GLY A 162 -16.16 9.28 11.00
CA GLY A 162 -16.38 8.96 12.41
C GLY A 162 -16.82 7.52 12.68
N SER A 163 -17.12 6.72 11.65
CA SER A 163 -17.36 5.28 11.79
C SER A 163 -16.06 4.49 11.60
N PHE A 164 -15.30 4.34 12.68
CA PHE A 164 -14.06 3.55 12.69
C PHE A 164 -14.26 2.11 13.17
N ALA A 165 -15.47 1.77 13.62
CA ALA A 165 -15.77 0.49 14.28
C ALA A 165 -15.75 -0.73 13.33
N HIS A 166 -15.67 -0.53 12.01
CA HIS A 166 -15.92 -1.58 11.03
C HIS A 166 -14.88 -1.62 9.90
N ILE A 167 -13.60 -1.36 10.20
CA ILE A 167 -12.54 -1.38 9.19
C ILE A 167 -12.48 -2.75 8.48
N ALA A 168 -12.54 -3.84 9.26
CA ALA A 168 -12.56 -5.19 8.71
C ALA A 168 -13.76 -5.43 7.78
N GLU A 169 -14.94 -4.87 8.08
CA GLU A 169 -16.11 -4.99 7.20
C GLU A 169 -15.98 -4.14 5.94
N CYS A 170 -15.39 -2.94 6.04
CA CYS A 170 -15.12 -2.10 4.88
C CYS A 170 -14.13 -2.79 3.94
N VAL A 171 -13.08 -3.39 4.50
CA VAL A 171 -12.12 -4.19 3.75
C VAL A 171 -12.83 -5.41 3.14
N ALA A 172 -13.52 -6.24 3.92
CA ALA A 172 -14.25 -7.40 3.40
C ALA A 172 -15.28 -7.02 2.31
N SER A 173 -15.94 -5.87 2.45
CA SER A 173 -16.90 -5.36 1.47
C SER A 173 -16.24 -4.97 0.16
N ILE A 174 -15.13 -4.22 0.18
CA ILE A 174 -14.44 -3.84 -1.05
C ILE A 174 -13.77 -5.07 -1.71
N GLU A 175 -13.25 -6.01 -0.92
CA GLU A 175 -12.71 -7.27 -1.44
C GLU A 175 -13.79 -8.11 -2.13
N GLY A 176 -14.95 -8.27 -1.49
CA GLY A 176 -16.10 -8.94 -2.10
C GLY A 176 -16.55 -8.26 -3.39
N TYR A 177 -16.52 -6.92 -3.44
CA TYR A 177 -16.83 -6.17 -4.65
C TYR A 177 -15.78 -6.38 -5.77
N ILE A 178 -14.50 -6.42 -5.45
CA ILE A 178 -13.43 -6.67 -6.44
C ILE A 178 -13.47 -8.11 -6.97
N LEU A 179 -13.79 -9.08 -6.12
CA LEU A 179 -13.78 -10.49 -6.50
C LEU A 179 -15.06 -10.91 -7.23
N TYR A 180 -16.22 -10.38 -6.80
CA TYR A 180 -17.53 -10.88 -7.26
C TYR A 180 -18.43 -9.79 -7.83
N GLY A 181 -18.05 -8.52 -7.71
CA GLY A 181 -18.85 -7.39 -8.16
C GLY A 181 -18.84 -7.18 -9.67
N SER A 182 -19.64 -6.22 -10.12
CA SER A 182 -19.61 -5.72 -11.48
C SER A 182 -18.73 -4.48 -11.56
N HIS A 183 -17.58 -4.62 -12.22
CA HIS A 183 -16.61 -3.55 -12.45
C HIS A 183 -15.82 -3.80 -13.75
N ARG A 184 -15.13 -2.77 -14.25
CA ARG A 184 -14.42 -2.81 -15.53
C ARG A 184 -13.00 -3.42 -15.45
N SER A 185 -12.53 -3.82 -14.27
CA SER A 185 -11.21 -4.46 -14.10
C SER A 185 -11.17 -5.96 -14.41
N ARG A 186 -12.21 -6.52 -15.02
CA ARG A 186 -12.21 -7.93 -15.43
C ARG A 186 -11.05 -8.18 -16.40
N GLY A 187 -10.14 -9.08 -16.04
CA GLY A 187 -8.92 -9.39 -16.81
C GLY A 187 -7.63 -8.74 -16.28
N ARG A 188 -7.70 -7.85 -15.29
CA ARG A 188 -6.52 -7.31 -14.59
C ARG A 188 -6.27 -8.04 -13.28
N GLU A 189 -5.02 -8.26 -12.91
CA GLU A 189 -4.68 -8.79 -11.59
C GLU A 189 -5.06 -7.76 -10.52
N TRP A 190 -5.68 -8.23 -9.44
CA TRP A 190 -5.89 -7.41 -8.25
C TRP A 190 -4.61 -7.40 -7.41
N TRP A 191 -4.01 -6.22 -7.30
CA TRP A 191 -2.75 -6.03 -6.58
C TRP A 191 -2.93 -6.12 -5.05
N GLY A 192 -3.97 -5.48 -4.52
CA GLY A 192 -4.27 -5.46 -3.08
C GLY A 192 -5.14 -4.28 -2.65
N THR A 193 -5.32 -4.16 -1.33
CA THR A 193 -6.09 -3.08 -0.69
C THR A 193 -5.16 -2.08 -0.02
N VAL A 194 -5.39 -0.79 -0.28
CA VAL A 194 -4.79 0.35 0.41
C VAL A 194 -5.81 0.89 1.40
N VAL A 195 -5.44 1.00 2.68
CA VAL A 195 -6.28 1.64 3.70
C VAL A 195 -5.69 2.98 4.10
N ILE A 196 -6.48 4.05 3.99
CA ILE A 196 -6.09 5.43 4.31
C ILE A 196 -6.88 5.90 5.53
N GLY A 197 -6.16 6.23 6.60
CA GLY A 197 -6.70 6.53 7.91
C GLY A 197 -7.30 5.29 8.59
N GLY A 198 -8.22 5.54 9.52
CA GLY A 198 -8.98 4.48 10.20
C GLY A 198 -8.43 4.06 11.56
N GLY A 199 -7.23 4.50 11.95
CA GLY A 199 -6.58 4.09 13.19
C GLY A 199 -5.95 2.70 13.12
N LEU A 200 -5.82 2.11 11.92
CA LEU A 200 -5.13 0.83 11.76
C LEU A 200 -3.65 1.02 12.07
N ASN A 201 -3.18 0.33 13.09
CA ASN A 201 -1.77 0.26 13.43
C ASN A 201 -1.25 -1.15 13.12
N PRO A 202 -0.51 -1.37 12.03
CA PRO A 202 0.11 -2.66 11.75
C PRO A 202 1.21 -3.04 12.76
N ALA A 203 1.67 -2.10 13.59
CA ALA A 203 2.58 -2.32 14.72
C ALA A 203 1.85 -2.31 16.08
N GLY A 204 0.58 -2.71 16.14
CA GLY A 204 -0.20 -2.85 17.37
C GLY A 204 -1.52 -3.59 17.13
N ASN A 205 -2.39 -3.59 18.13
CA ASN A 205 -3.56 -4.47 18.28
C ASN A 205 -4.68 -4.30 17.22
N ALA A 206 -4.43 -3.62 16.10
CA ALA A 206 -5.30 -3.73 14.94
C ALA A 206 -5.16 -5.16 14.43
N SER A 207 -6.23 -5.92 14.65
CA SER A 207 -6.30 -7.35 14.41
C SER A 207 -5.62 -7.73 13.09
N ALA A 208 -4.76 -8.74 13.15
CA ALA A 208 -4.36 -9.56 12.01
C ALA A 208 -5.55 -10.05 11.16
N ALA A 209 -6.80 -9.84 11.60
CA ALA A 209 -8.04 -10.08 10.88
C ALA A 209 -8.49 -8.96 9.93
N ALA A 210 -7.71 -7.90 9.68
CA ALA A 210 -8.06 -6.90 8.65
C ALA A 210 -7.89 -7.41 7.20
N SER A 211 -7.68 -8.72 6.99
CA SER A 211 -7.45 -9.42 5.72
C SER A 211 -5.98 -9.43 5.26
N ALA A 212 -5.53 -10.60 4.79
CA ALA A 212 -4.23 -10.81 4.14
C ALA A 212 -4.04 -9.97 2.86
N GLN A 213 -5.12 -9.35 2.36
CA GLN A 213 -5.08 -8.53 1.15
C GLN A 213 -4.79 -7.04 1.42
N VAL A 214 -4.79 -6.60 2.68
CA VAL A 214 -4.32 -5.25 3.04
C VAL A 214 -2.81 -5.19 2.84
N THR A 215 -2.41 -4.49 1.78
CA THR A 215 -1.01 -4.40 1.35
C THR A 215 -0.36 -3.11 1.84
N VAL A 216 -1.16 -2.03 1.94
CA VAL A 216 -0.68 -0.72 2.38
C VAL A 216 -1.65 -0.14 3.40
N THR A 217 -1.10 0.39 4.50
CA THR A 217 -1.84 1.21 5.46
C THR A 217 -1.19 2.58 5.51
N ALA A 218 -1.98 3.65 5.48
CA ALA A 218 -1.49 5.01 5.59
C ALA A 218 -2.22 5.72 6.72
N ASP A 219 -1.50 6.02 7.80
CA ASP A 219 -2.10 6.62 8.99
C ASP A 219 -1.06 7.43 9.78
N TRP A 220 -1.45 8.00 10.92
CA TRP A 220 -0.55 8.72 11.83
C TRP A 220 0.59 7.83 12.34
N LYS A 221 0.41 6.50 12.37
CA LYS A 221 1.42 5.52 12.78
C LYS A 221 1.83 4.62 11.61
N GLY A 222 3.08 4.76 11.17
CA GLY A 222 3.69 3.98 10.09
C GLY A 222 5.21 3.98 10.21
N TRP A 223 5.88 3.04 9.54
CA TRP A 223 7.33 2.88 9.59
C TRP A 223 8.06 3.62 8.45
N LEU A 224 7.36 3.94 7.36
CA LEU A 224 7.86 4.78 6.28
C LEU A 224 7.19 6.15 6.34
N ARG A 225 7.97 7.18 6.65
CA ARG A 225 7.49 8.56 6.75
C ARG A 225 7.70 9.29 5.43
N VAL A 226 6.66 9.95 4.93
CA VAL A 226 6.75 10.79 3.73
C VAL A 226 6.65 12.25 4.13
N ASP A 227 7.66 13.04 3.80
CA ASP A 227 7.70 14.48 4.06
C ASP A 227 8.06 15.25 2.79
N ARG A 228 7.88 16.58 2.84
CA ARG A 228 8.43 17.45 1.79
C ARG A 228 9.94 17.42 1.90
N ALA A 229 10.65 17.39 0.78
CA ALA A 229 12.09 17.58 0.82
C ALA A 229 12.43 18.93 1.50
N GLU A 230 13.53 18.94 2.25
CA GLU A 230 13.97 20.14 2.93
C GLU A 230 14.28 21.23 1.90
N VAL A 231 13.62 22.38 2.06
CA VAL A 231 13.98 23.59 1.36
C VAL A 231 14.84 24.41 2.32
N PRO A 232 15.99 24.95 1.88
CA PRO A 232 16.87 25.74 2.73
C PRO A 232 16.10 26.81 3.52
N THR A 233 16.33 26.83 4.83
CA THR A 233 15.69 27.78 5.75
C THR A 233 16.43 29.11 5.77
N PHE A 234 15.68 30.18 6.03
CA PHE A 234 16.18 31.55 6.01
C PHE A 234 16.51 31.99 7.44
N TRP A 235 17.76 31.83 7.85
CA TRP A 235 18.19 32.36 9.15
C TRP A 235 18.61 33.85 9.09
N ASP A 236 18.82 34.41 7.89
CA ASP A 236 19.37 35.77 7.73
C ASP A 236 18.67 36.58 6.61
N MET A 237 17.35 36.68 6.61
CA MET A 237 16.64 37.45 5.57
C MET A 237 15.63 38.45 6.14
N THR A 238 15.61 39.65 5.55
CA THR A 238 14.65 40.70 5.91
C THR A 238 13.25 40.37 5.41
N VAL A 239 12.21 40.97 6.03
CA VAL A 239 10.80 40.72 5.68
C VAL A 239 10.49 41.14 4.23
N GLU A 240 11.14 42.20 3.73
CA GLU A 240 10.96 42.68 2.36
C GLU A 240 11.56 41.72 1.33
N GLU A 241 12.77 41.20 1.59
CA GLU A 241 13.39 40.14 0.78
C GLU A 241 12.60 38.82 0.89
N ALA A 242 11.99 38.55 2.04
CA ALA A 242 11.12 37.40 2.25
C ALA A 242 9.85 37.46 1.38
N MET A 243 9.29 38.66 1.16
CA MET A 243 8.12 38.86 0.29
C MET A 243 8.48 38.89 -1.20
N ALA A 244 9.60 39.53 -1.58
CA ALA A 244 10.04 39.61 -2.97
C ALA A 244 10.36 38.23 -3.57
N ASP A 245 11.00 37.36 -2.80
CA ASP A 245 11.34 36.00 -3.24
C ASP A 245 10.22 34.98 -2.93
N ARG A 246 9.05 35.40 -2.42
CA ARG A 246 7.97 34.47 -2.02
C ARG A 246 7.53 33.54 -3.15
N GLU A 247 7.36 34.07 -4.36
CA GLU A 247 6.93 33.28 -5.52
C GLU A 247 8.01 32.29 -5.97
N LYS A 248 9.27 32.74 -6.00
CA LYS A 248 10.45 31.89 -6.28
C LYS A 248 10.62 30.79 -5.23
N ARG A 249 10.35 31.09 -3.95
CA ARG A 249 10.35 30.11 -2.86
C ARG A 249 9.20 29.13 -2.96
N GLN A 250 8.01 29.60 -3.28
CA GLN A 250 6.86 28.73 -3.49
C GLN A 250 7.15 27.76 -4.64
N ALA A 251 7.75 28.25 -5.74
CA ALA A 251 8.21 27.42 -6.84
C ALA A 251 9.29 26.42 -6.39
N ALA A 252 10.29 26.84 -5.61
CA ALA A 252 11.32 25.93 -5.09
C ALA A 252 10.76 24.87 -4.13
N VAL A 253 9.78 25.24 -3.29
CA VAL A 253 9.05 24.30 -2.43
C VAL A 253 8.22 23.35 -3.27
N GLU A 254 7.60 23.80 -4.35
CA GLU A 254 6.85 22.99 -5.32
C GLU A 254 7.75 22.03 -6.12
N ASP A 255 8.99 22.43 -6.38
CA ASP A 255 10.01 21.69 -7.13
C ASP A 255 10.79 20.68 -6.29
N ALA A 256 11.01 20.97 -5.00
CA ALA A 256 11.85 20.14 -4.10
C ALA A 256 11.39 18.67 -3.97
N GLY A 257 10.15 18.35 -4.38
CA GLY A 257 9.65 16.98 -4.39
C GLY A 257 9.32 16.46 -2.99
N TRP A 258 9.28 15.15 -2.85
CA TRP A 258 8.97 14.49 -1.59
C TRP A 258 10.07 13.50 -1.21
N VAL A 259 10.23 13.22 0.08
CA VAL A 259 11.21 12.25 0.58
C VAL A 259 10.46 11.23 1.43
N ALA A 260 10.71 9.96 1.15
CA ALA A 260 10.28 8.85 1.98
C ALA A 260 11.47 8.37 2.83
N THR A 261 11.32 8.34 4.15
CA THR A 261 12.38 8.01 5.11
C THR A 261 11.92 6.95 6.11
N SER A 262 12.83 6.05 6.47
CA SER A 262 12.61 4.98 7.44
C SER A 262 13.93 4.59 8.13
N PRO A 263 13.90 3.79 9.20
CA PRO A 263 15.10 3.23 9.82
C PRO A 263 15.98 2.41 8.87
N TRP A 264 15.43 1.89 7.77
CA TRP A 264 16.14 1.09 6.79
C TRP A 264 16.63 1.90 5.58
N GLY A 265 16.49 3.23 5.60
CA GLY A 265 16.88 4.12 4.52
C GLY A 265 15.72 4.93 3.95
N GLY A 266 15.94 5.57 2.81
CA GLY A 266 14.96 6.43 2.18
C GLY A 266 15.19 6.65 0.69
N PHE A 267 14.24 7.29 0.04
CA PHE A 267 14.30 7.67 -1.36
C PHE A 267 13.50 8.94 -1.62
N THR A 268 13.77 9.59 -2.75
CA THR A 268 13.05 10.79 -3.19
C THR A 268 11.97 10.43 -4.21
N ILE A 269 10.85 11.13 -4.12
CA ILE A 269 9.74 11.06 -5.07
C ILE A 269 9.77 12.39 -5.82
N CYS A 270 10.38 12.37 -7.02
CA CYS A 270 10.48 13.56 -7.85
C CYS A 270 9.08 13.96 -8.35
N LYS A 271 8.81 15.26 -8.41
CA LYS A 271 7.71 15.80 -9.22
C LYS A 271 8.25 16.91 -10.11
N ARG A 272 8.20 16.66 -11.42
CA ARG A 272 8.52 17.58 -12.53
C ARG A 272 10.02 17.85 -12.69
N GLU A 273 10.55 17.68 -13.91
CA GLU A 273 11.78 18.36 -14.28
C GLU A 273 11.51 19.86 -14.31
N PRO A 274 12.32 20.69 -13.64
CA PRO A 274 12.30 22.12 -13.84
C PRO A 274 12.80 22.42 -15.26
N GLY A 275 11.88 22.55 -16.23
CA GLY A 275 12.28 22.96 -17.58
C GLY A 275 11.36 22.60 -18.75
N SER A 276 10.26 21.87 -18.58
CA SER A 276 9.35 21.63 -19.71
C SER A 276 8.46 22.86 -19.93
N PRO A 277 8.65 23.65 -21.02
CA PRO A 277 7.78 24.77 -21.31
C PRO A 277 6.38 24.24 -21.61
N GLY A 278 5.38 24.85 -20.98
CA GLY A 278 3.98 24.59 -21.35
C GLY A 278 3.77 24.97 -22.80
N HIS A 279 3.29 24.01 -23.60
CA HIS A 279 2.61 24.28 -24.86
C HIS A 279 1.15 24.65 -24.60
#